data_AF-A0A7C2H788-F1
#
_entry.id   AF-A0A7C2H788-F1
#
_cell.length_a   1.000
_cell.length_b   1.000
_cell.length_c   1.000
_cell.angle_alpha   90.00
_cell.angle_beta   90.00
_cell.angle_gamma   90.00
#
_symmetry.space_group_name_H-M   'P 1'
#
loop_
_entity.id
_entity.type
_entity.pdbx_description
1 polymer ?
#
loop_
_entity_poly.entity_id
_entity_poly.type
_entity_poly.pdbx_seq_one_letter_code
_entity_poly.pdbx_strand_id
1 'polypeptide(L)'
;MNIRQLHGDDSRVVSRSRAHDHWRAWFHRDRSSPRSHPWDRKQRRCELLLIARPKLDDCMLAPMMPIGIKSRHGLSFHAHLTRPLVAPP
;
A
#
# COMPACT_ATOMS: atom_id res chain seq x y z
N MET A 1 -4.56 -17.86 -8.46
CA MET A 1 -3.90 -16.81 -7.65
C MET A 1 -4.43 -15.46 -8.11
N ASN A 2 -5.22 -14.78 -7.27
CA ASN A 2 -5.89 -13.52 -7.61
C ASN A 2 -4.96 -12.34 -7.26
N ILE A 3 -5.00 -11.26 -8.05
CA ILE A 3 -4.16 -10.08 -7.83
C ILE A 3 -4.32 -9.55 -6.40
N ARG A 4 -5.54 -9.50 -5.85
CA ARG A 4 -5.76 -9.09 -4.44
C ARG A 4 -4.99 -9.93 -3.40
N GLN A 5 -4.81 -11.23 -3.63
CA GLN A 5 -4.12 -12.14 -2.68
C GLN A 5 -2.60 -11.94 -2.68
N LEU A 6 -2.03 -11.51 -3.80
CA LEU A 6 -0.61 -11.16 -3.91
C LEU A 6 -0.35 -9.74 -3.38
N HIS A 7 -1.39 -8.90 -3.28
CA HIS A 7 -1.21 -7.46 -3.33
C HIS A 7 -1.42 -6.69 -2.01
N GLY A 8 -2.03 -7.29 -0.98
CA GLY A 8 -2.39 -6.56 0.23
C GLY A 8 -3.47 -5.49 -0.02
N ASP A 9 -4.06 -4.98 1.06
CA ASP A 9 -5.27 -4.17 0.97
C ASP A 9 -5.06 -2.79 0.32
N ASP A 10 -3.81 -2.26 0.32
CA ASP A 10 -3.46 -0.99 -0.33
C ASP A 10 -2.52 -1.17 -1.53
N SER A 11 -3.12 -1.61 -2.63
CA SER A 11 -2.44 -1.78 -3.91
C SER A 11 -3.20 -1.13 -5.04
N ARG A 12 -2.47 -0.53 -5.98
CA ARG A 12 -3.06 0.15 -7.13
C ARG A 12 -2.39 -0.29 -8.41
N VAL A 13 -3.19 -0.69 -9.40
CA VAL A 13 -2.71 -0.87 -10.77
C VAL A 13 -2.58 0.52 -11.41
N VAL A 14 -1.36 0.89 -11.80
CA VAL A 14 -1.06 2.22 -12.38
C VAL A 14 -0.97 2.21 -13.90
N SER A 15 -0.72 1.05 -14.50
CA SER A 15 -0.64 0.89 -15.96
C SER A 15 -0.90 -0.56 -16.35
N ARG A 16 -1.37 -0.77 -17.58
CA ARG A 16 -1.67 -2.08 -18.16
C ARG A 16 -1.33 -2.07 -19.65
N SER A 17 -0.81 -3.18 -20.17
CA SER A 17 -0.67 -3.41 -21.60
C SER A 17 -2.04 -3.44 -22.29
N ARG A 18 -2.07 -3.13 -23.60
CA ARG A 18 -3.30 -3.19 -24.42
C ARG A 18 -3.92 -4.59 -24.44
N ALA A 19 -3.09 -5.62 -24.43
CA ALA A 19 -3.54 -7.03 -24.38
C ALA A 19 -3.97 -7.48 -22.98
N HIS A 20 -3.89 -6.59 -21.96
CA HIS A 20 -4.21 -6.89 -20.57
C HIS A 20 -3.42 -8.07 -19.96
N ASP A 21 -2.25 -8.39 -20.49
CA ASP A 21 -1.38 -9.48 -20.03
C ASP A 21 -0.25 -9.02 -19.10
N HIS A 22 0.22 -7.77 -19.23
CA HIS A 22 1.23 -7.17 -18.35
C HIS A 22 0.69 -5.95 -17.63
N TRP A 23 0.70 -5.98 -16.30
CA TRP A 23 0.21 -4.88 -15.47
C TRP A 23 1.36 -4.32 -14.64
N ARG A 24 1.34 -3.03 -14.37
CA ARG A 24 2.25 -2.41 -13.40
C ARG A 24 1.45 -2.02 -12.17
N ALA A 25 1.86 -2.55 -11.03
CA ALA A 25 1.25 -2.27 -9.75
C ALA A 25 2.20 -1.43 -8.88
N TRP A 26 1.58 -0.63 -8.00
CA TRP A 26 2.22 0.05 -6.90
C TRP A 26 1.60 -0.41 -5.59
N PHE A 27 2.47 -0.60 -4.60
CA PHE A 27 2.11 -1.02 -3.26
C PHE A 27 2.47 0.08 -2.30
N HIS A 28 1.48 0.49 -1.52
CA HIS A 28 1.69 1.37 -0.40
C HIS A 28 1.50 0.54 0.87
N ARG A 29 2.41 0.73 1.82
CA ARG A 29 2.32 0.16 3.15
C ARG A 29 2.74 1.24 4.11
N ASP A 30 2.06 1.35 5.23
CA ASP A 30 2.31 2.39 6.22
C ASP A 30 3.74 2.35 6.78
N ARG A 31 4.35 1.16 6.77
CA ARG A 31 5.63 0.86 7.43
C ARG A 31 6.77 0.50 6.50
N SER A 32 6.66 0.81 5.21
CA SER A 32 7.76 0.59 4.27
C SER A 32 7.69 1.56 3.10
N SER A 33 8.79 1.71 2.37
CA SER A 33 8.76 2.46 1.11
C SER A 33 7.70 1.89 0.15
N PRO A 34 7.02 2.74 -0.63
CA PRO A 34 6.22 2.28 -1.75
C PRO A 34 7.07 1.49 -2.74
N ARG A 35 6.51 0.41 -3.28
CA ARG A 35 7.18 -0.52 -4.21
C ARG A 35 6.39 -0.65 -5.50
N SER A 36 7.09 -0.81 -6.62
CA SER A 36 6.47 -1.13 -7.90
C SER A 36 6.86 -2.53 -8.34
N HIS A 37 5.87 -3.30 -8.80
CA HIS A 37 6.09 -4.63 -9.37
C HIS A 37 5.40 -4.72 -10.73
N PRO A 38 6.06 -5.28 -11.77
CA PRO A 38 5.39 -5.76 -12.95
C PRO A 38 4.71 -7.09 -12.62
N TRP A 39 3.52 -7.28 -13.15
CA TRP A 39 2.75 -8.51 -13.05
C TRP A 39 2.55 -9.07 -14.45
N ASP A 40 3.15 -10.23 -14.70
CA ASP A 40 2.85 -11.05 -15.87
C ASP A 40 1.71 -12.01 -15.51
N ARG A 41 0.56 -11.85 -16.18
CA ARG A 41 -0.62 -12.68 -15.94
C ARG A 41 -0.51 -14.08 -16.53
N LYS A 42 0.20 -14.24 -17.65
CA LYS A 42 0.36 -15.53 -18.33
C LYS A 42 1.25 -16.43 -17.50
N GLN A 43 2.38 -15.90 -17.05
CA GLN A 43 3.36 -16.60 -16.23
C GLN A 43 3.03 -16.56 -14.73
N ARG A 44 2.09 -15.71 -14.32
CA ARG A 44 1.73 -15.46 -12.91
C ARG A 44 2.95 -15.07 -12.06
N ARG A 45 3.83 -14.22 -12.63
CA ARG A 45 5.09 -13.79 -12.02
C ARG A 45 5.01 -12.33 -11.60
N CYS A 46 5.44 -12.05 -10.37
CA CYS A 46 5.51 -10.72 -9.78
C CYS A 46 6.93 -10.50 -9.26
N GLU A 47 7.66 -9.54 -9.82
CA GLU A 47 9.03 -9.25 -9.38
C GLU A 47 9.15 -7.81 -8.89
N LEU A 48 10.02 -7.56 -7.93
CA LEU A 48 10.28 -6.19 -7.51
C LEU A 48 11.01 -5.45 -8.63
N LEU A 49 10.41 -4.38 -9.14
CA LEU A 49 11.05 -3.51 -10.14
C LEU A 49 11.70 -2.29 -9.48
N LEU A 50 11.04 -1.71 -8.48
CA LEU A 50 11.47 -0.44 -7.89
C LEU A 50 11.04 -0.30 -6.43
N ILE A 51 11.93 0.27 -5.62
CA ILE A 51 11.64 0.84 -4.31
C ILE A 51 11.75 2.36 -4.44
N ALA A 52 10.66 3.10 -4.20
CA ALA A 52 10.62 4.53 -4.51
C ALA A 52 11.42 5.41 -3.55
N ARG A 53 11.48 5.02 -2.28
CA ARG A 53 12.11 5.77 -1.19
C ARG A 53 12.85 4.79 -0.27
N PRO A 54 13.93 4.14 -0.74
CA PRO A 54 14.55 3.02 -0.03
C PRO A 54 14.99 3.35 1.40
N LYS A 55 15.42 4.60 1.66
CA LYS A 55 15.78 5.05 3.02
C LYS A 55 14.66 4.91 4.06
N LEU A 56 13.39 4.84 3.64
CA LEU A 56 12.26 4.61 4.55
C LEU A 56 12.20 3.18 5.09
N ASP A 57 12.80 2.22 4.40
CA ASP A 57 12.87 0.83 4.88
C ASP A 57 13.84 0.68 6.08
N ASP A 58 14.80 1.61 6.21
CA ASP A 58 15.73 1.67 7.34
C ASP A 58 15.14 2.40 8.56
N CYS A 59 13.96 3.02 8.41
CA CYS A 59 13.30 3.76 9.48
C CYS A 59 12.29 2.88 10.23
N MET A 60 12.23 3.04 11.56
CA MET A 60 11.10 2.54 12.33
C MET A 60 9.91 3.50 12.11
N LEU A 61 8.99 3.12 11.23
CA LEU A 61 7.79 3.90 10.91
C LEU A 61 6.61 3.49 11.80
N ALA A 62 5.90 4.49 12.33
CA ALA A 62 4.70 4.26 13.14
C ALA A 62 3.55 3.71 12.27
N PRO A 63 2.77 2.72 12.76
CA PRO A 63 1.63 2.21 12.02
C PRO A 63 0.50 3.25 11.93
N MET A 64 -0.22 3.27 10.81
CA MET A 64 -1.41 4.10 10.62
C MET A 64 -2.65 3.27 10.94
N MET A 65 -3.25 3.47 12.11
CA MET A 65 -4.44 2.70 12.51
C MET A 65 -5.70 3.29 11.88
N PRO A 66 -6.49 2.53 11.09
CA PRO A 66 -7.74 3.04 10.55
C PRO A 66 -8.75 3.25 11.69
N ILE A 67 -9.39 4.41 11.72
CA ILE A 67 -10.42 4.76 12.70
C ILE A 67 -11.65 5.38 12.00
N GLY A 68 -12.82 5.16 12.59
CA GLY A 68 -14.06 5.83 12.19
C GLY A 68 -14.40 6.94 13.18
N ILE A 69 -14.62 8.16 12.68
CA ILE A 69 -15.02 9.30 13.52
C ILE A 69 -16.45 9.69 13.15
N LYS A 70 -17.32 9.82 14.16
CA LYS A 70 -18.68 10.35 13.97
C LYS A 70 -18.68 11.87 14.09
N SER A 71 -19.24 12.53 13.09
CA SER A 71 -19.44 13.97 13.11
C SER A 71 -20.62 14.35 14.03
N ARG A 72 -20.66 15.60 14.48
CA ARG A 72 -21.82 16.14 15.23
C ARG A 72 -23.14 16.07 14.45
N HIS A 73 -23.09 15.94 13.13
CA HIS A 73 -24.24 15.82 12.25
C HIS A 73 -24.54 14.35 11.87
N GLY A 74 -23.90 13.38 12.54
CA GLY A 74 -24.14 11.95 12.33
C GLY A 74 -23.39 11.32 11.14
N LEU A 75 -22.61 12.09 10.39
CA LEU A 75 -21.80 11.57 9.27
C LEU A 75 -20.60 10.77 9.78
N SER A 76 -20.20 9.75 9.03
CA SER A 76 -19.02 8.91 9.36
C SER A 76 -17.83 9.33 8.51
N PHE A 77 -16.70 9.60 9.15
CA PHE A 77 -15.43 9.87 8.48
C PHE A 77 -14.48 8.69 8.64
N HIS A 78 -13.88 8.27 7.53
CA HIS A 78 -12.74 7.37 7.52
C HIS A 78 -11.47 8.19 7.74
N ALA A 79 -10.74 7.90 8.82
CA ALA A 79 -9.50 8.57 9.18
C ALA A 79 -8.44 7.54 9.57
N HIS A 80 -7.20 8.00 9.72
CA HIS A 80 -6.10 7.18 10.22
C HIS A 80 -5.44 7.87 11.41
N LEU A 81 -5.14 7.11 12.46
CA LEU A 81 -4.46 7.56 13.66
C LEU A 81 -3.03 7.01 13.68
N THR A 82 -2.05 7.91 13.68
CA THR A 82 -0.63 7.58 13.84
C THR A 82 -0.18 8.11 15.19
N ARG A 83 0.40 7.24 16.03
CA ARG A 83 0.93 7.62 17.35
C ARG A 83 2.45 7.68 17.31
N PRO A 84 3.10 8.58 18.08
CA PRO A 84 4.54 8.51 18.29
C PRO A 84 4.95 7.13 18.80
N LEU A 85 6.08 6.63 18.32
CA LEU A 85 6.62 5.32 18.74
C LEU A 85 7.04 5.33 20.21
N VAL A 86 7.45 6.49 20.71
CA VAL A 86 7.74 6.75 22.12
C VAL A 86 6.97 8.01 22.50
N ALA A 87 6.03 7.89 23.43
CA ALA A 87 5.39 9.03 24.07
C ALA A 87 6.02 9.19 25.48
N PRO A 88 6.31 10.42 25.93
CA PRO A 88 6.61 10.66 27.34
C PRO A 88 5.45 10.16 28.22
N PRO A 89 5.73 9.69 29.45
CA PRO A 89 4.69 9.32 30.42
C PRO A 89 3.78 10.49 30.78
#